data_AF-A0A126Z8L0-F1
#
_entry.id   AF-A0A126Z8L0-F1
#
_cell.length_a   1.000
_cell.length_b   1.000
_cell.length_c   1.000
_cell.angle_alpha   90.00
_cell.angle_beta   90.00
_cell.angle_gamma   90.00
#
_symmetry.space_group_name_H-M   'P 1'
#
loop_
_entity.id
_entity.type
_entity.pdbx_description
1 polymer ?
#
loop_
_entity_poly.entity_id
_entity_poly.type
_entity_poly.pdbx_seq_one_letter_code
_entity_poly.pdbx_strand_id
1 'polypeptide(L)'
;MTSTNDVNDEGNPAPVLLDLTDDNAYYVITQALSDFAHEARGRAEDMAGYEIPDAAGSLEAFELADVAESLRLHIETQIDALSAPQKTSAPQEKSE
;
A
#
# COMPACT_ATOMS: atom_id res chain seq x y z
N MET A 1 49.28 -3.42 22.13
CA MET A 1 48.09 -3.61 22.97
C MET A 1 46.89 -3.58 22.04
N THR A 2 46.01 -4.56 22.18
CA THR A 2 45.03 -5.07 21.23
C THR A 2 43.86 -4.13 20.93
N SER A 3 43.34 -4.28 19.72
CA SER A 3 42.16 -3.67 19.13
C SER A 3 40.97 -3.51 20.08
N THR A 4 40.42 -2.30 20.14
CA THR A 4 39.03 -2.08 20.54
C THR A 4 38.13 -2.39 19.35
N ASN A 5 37.84 -3.68 19.16
CA ASN A 5 36.68 -4.12 18.40
C ASN A 5 35.47 -3.95 19.31
N ASP A 6 34.76 -2.84 19.19
CA ASP A 6 33.41 -2.69 19.75
C ASP A 6 32.74 -1.47 19.10
N VAL A 7 32.06 -1.73 17.98
CA VAL A 7 30.91 -0.93 17.56
C VAL A 7 29.93 -1.92 16.95
N ASN A 8 29.06 -2.44 17.83
CA ASN A 8 27.80 -3.06 17.50
C ASN A 8 27.10 -2.29 16.37
N ASP A 9 27.06 -2.89 15.18
CA ASP A 9 26.12 -2.53 14.10
C ASP A 9 24.98 -3.58 14.05
N GLU A 10 24.63 -4.15 15.21
CA GLU A 10 23.63 -5.22 15.37
C GLU A 10 22.20 -4.68 15.64
N GLY A 11 21.89 -3.47 15.18
CA GLY A 11 20.70 -2.75 15.67
C GLY A 11 19.70 -2.28 14.63
N ASN A 12 20.09 -2.15 13.36
CA ASN A 12 19.16 -1.68 12.34
C ASN A 12 18.82 -2.83 11.39
N PRO A 13 17.67 -3.51 11.53
CA PRO A 13 17.26 -4.46 10.53
C PRO A 13 17.25 -3.74 9.19
N ALA A 14 18.00 -4.27 8.22
CA ALA A 14 17.99 -3.72 6.88
C ALA A 14 16.52 -3.59 6.41
N PRO A 15 16.14 -2.46 5.80
CA PRO A 15 14.77 -2.28 5.34
C PRO A 15 14.40 -3.44 4.41
N VAL A 16 13.37 -4.20 4.77
CA VAL A 16 12.83 -5.25 3.91
C VAL A 16 12.03 -4.54 2.82
N LEU A 17 12.53 -4.60 1.59
CA LEU A 17 11.80 -4.13 0.41
C LEU A 17 10.82 -5.22 0.00
N LEU A 18 9.54 -4.89 0.02
CA LEU A 18 8.50 -5.77 -0.49
C LEU A 18 8.38 -5.53 -2.00
N ASP A 19 8.65 -6.57 -2.78
CA ASP A 19 8.45 -6.54 -4.23
C ASP A 19 7.00 -6.89 -4.56
N LEU A 20 6.21 -5.88 -4.94
CA LEU A 20 4.81 -6.07 -5.33
C LEU A 20 4.65 -6.57 -6.77
N THR A 21 5.74 -6.81 -7.50
CA THR A 21 5.69 -7.56 -8.76
C THR A 21 5.67 -9.07 -8.55
N ASP A 22 6.00 -9.53 -7.33
CA ASP A 22 5.74 -10.91 -6.92
C ASP A 22 4.24 -11.12 -6.67
N ASP A 23 3.65 -12.09 -7.36
CA ASP A 23 2.22 -12.37 -7.32
C ASP A 23 1.71 -12.65 -5.90
N ASN A 24 2.51 -13.30 -5.04
CA ASN A 24 2.08 -13.61 -3.67
C ASN A 24 2.11 -12.36 -2.80
N ALA A 25 3.17 -11.56 -2.89
CA ALA A 25 3.27 -10.29 -2.15
C ALA A 25 2.15 -9.32 -2.59
N TYR A 26 1.93 -9.20 -3.90
CA TYR A 26 0.82 -8.43 -4.46
C TYR A 26 -0.53 -8.89 -3.92
N TYR A 27 -0.81 -10.19 -4.00
CA TYR A 27 -2.10 -10.75 -3.57
C TYR A 27 -2.33 -10.54 -2.06
N VAL A 28 -1.32 -10.82 -1.24
CA VAL A 28 -1.45 -10.68 0.23
C VAL A 28 -1.70 -9.23 0.62
N ILE A 29 -0.97 -8.28 0.03
CA ILE A 29 -1.13 -6.86 0.37
C ILE A 29 -2.47 -6.31 -0.12
N THR A 30 -2.86 -6.62 -1.36
CA THR A 30 -4.13 -6.14 -1.92
C THR A 30 -5.33 -6.74 -1.18
N GLN A 31 -5.26 -8.01 -0.78
CA GLN A 31 -6.27 -8.66 0.05
C GLN A 31 -6.33 -8.00 1.44
N ALA A 32 -5.20 -7.81 2.12
CA ALA A 32 -5.16 -7.19 3.44
C ALA A 32 -5.72 -5.76 3.45
N LEU A 33 -5.46 -4.99 2.39
CA LEU A 33 -6.04 -3.65 2.23
C LEU A 33 -7.56 -3.70 2.03
N SER A 34 -8.05 -4.65 1.25
CA SER A 34 -9.49 -4.84 1.03
C SER A 34 -10.21 -5.27 2.32
N ASP A 35 -9.64 -6.23 3.04
CA ASP A 35 -10.18 -6.72 4.32
C ASP A 35 -10.21 -5.58 5.35
N PHE A 36 -9.13 -4.80 5.45
CA PHE A 36 -9.08 -3.64 6.34
C PHE A 36 -10.15 -2.61 5.99
N ALA A 37 -10.33 -2.27 4.71
CA ALA A 37 -11.36 -1.33 4.28
C ALA A 37 -12.77 -1.82 4.64
N HIS A 38 -13.02 -3.13 4.47
CA HIS A 38 -14.29 -3.75 4.84
C HIS A 38 -14.53 -3.69 6.35
N GLU A 39 -13.54 -4.05 7.16
CA GLU A 39 -13.63 -3.97 8.62
C GLU A 39 -13.84 -2.53 9.12
N ALA A 40 -13.10 -1.57 8.55
CA ALA A 40 -13.20 -0.17 8.94
C ALA A 40 -14.59 0.40 8.62
N ARG A 41 -15.18 0.06 7.47
CA ARG A 41 -16.57 0.43 7.15
C ARG A 41 -17.57 -0.23 8.08
N GLY A 42 -17.42 -1.53 8.36
CA GLY A 42 -18.29 -2.23 9.30
C GLY A 42 -18.29 -1.56 10.68
N ARG A 43 -17.11 -1.20 11.19
CA ARG A 43 -16.97 -0.45 12.45
C ARG A 43 -17.65 0.92 12.39
N ALA A 44 -17.50 1.64 11.28
CA ALA A 44 -18.12 2.95 11.10
C ALA A 44 -19.65 2.87 11.10
N GLU A 45 -20.21 1.86 10.42
CA GLU A 45 -21.64 1.57 10.38
C GLU A 45 -22.18 1.17 11.76
N ASP A 46 -21.47 0.30 12.47
CA ASP A 46 -21.80 -0.09 13.84
C ASP A 46 -21.86 1.15 14.76
N MET A 47 -20.87 2.04 14.67
CA MET A 47 -20.82 3.27 15.48
C MET A 47 -21.92 4.28 15.12
N ALA A 48 -22.32 4.35 13.85
CA ALA A 48 -23.41 5.22 13.40
C ALA A 48 -24.80 4.73 13.86
N GLY A 49 -24.95 3.44 14.19
CA GLY A 49 -26.20 2.83 14.62
C GLY A 49 -26.57 3.01 16.10
N TYR A 50 -25.68 3.56 16.94
CA TYR A 50 -25.94 3.77 18.38
C TYR A 50 -26.65 5.10 18.68
N GLU A 51 -27.52 5.10 19.71
CA GLU A 51 -28.34 6.26 20.15
C GLU A 51 -27.52 7.52 20.52
N ILE A 52 -26.23 7.36 20.84
CA ILE A 52 -25.28 8.46 20.94
C ILE A 52 -24.19 8.20 19.89
N PRO A 53 -24.32 8.77 18.68
CA PRO A 53 -23.34 8.54 17.64
C PRO A 53 -22.01 9.22 18.02
N ASP A 54 -20.94 8.44 18.16
CA ASP A 54 -19.58 8.96 18.08
C ASP A 54 -19.26 9.25 16.61
N ALA A 55 -19.79 10.39 16.14
CA ALA A 55 -19.65 10.82 14.75
C ALA A 55 -18.20 11.08 14.33
N ALA A 56 -17.29 11.33 15.30
CA ALA A 56 -15.88 11.51 15.02
C ALA A 56 -15.20 10.16 14.75
N GLY A 57 -15.45 9.16 15.61
CA GLY A 57 -14.93 7.81 15.42
C GLY A 57 -15.44 7.10 14.17
N SER A 58 -16.72 7.31 13.81
CA SER A 58 -17.26 6.73 12.56
C SER A 58 -16.70 7.40 11.31
N LEU A 59 -16.49 8.72 11.32
CA LEU A 59 -15.87 9.44 10.21
C LEU A 59 -14.42 9.00 9.99
N GLU A 60 -13.63 8.91 11.06
CA GLU A 60 -12.24 8.43 11.00
C GLU A 60 -12.15 7.01 10.42
N ALA A 61 -13.08 6.12 10.82
CA ALA A 61 -13.13 4.77 10.29
C ALA A 61 -13.51 4.73 8.79
N PHE A 62 -14.41 5.59 8.32
CA PHE A 62 -14.70 5.72 6.89
C PHE A 62 -13.49 6.26 6.11
N GLU A 63 -12.81 7.28 6.63
CA GLU A 63 -11.61 7.84 6.00
C GLU A 63 -10.50 6.79 5.87
N LEU A 64 -10.27 6.00 6.92
CA LEU A 64 -9.31 4.89 6.90
C LEU A 64 -9.66 3.84 5.84
N ALA A 65 -10.95 3.50 5.70
CA ALA A 65 -11.39 2.57 4.67
C ALA A 65 -11.12 3.08 3.25
N ASP A 66 -11.41 4.37 3.01
CA ASP A 66 -11.19 4.99 1.70
C ASP A 66 -9.71 5.13 1.36
N VAL A 67 -8.86 5.42 2.36
CA VAL A 67 -7.40 5.41 2.20
C VAL A 67 -6.92 4.02 1.79
N ALA A 68 -7.39 2.96 2.46
CA ALA A 68 -6.98 1.59 2.15
C ALA A 68 -7.41 1.14 0.74
N GLU A 69 -8.64 1.45 0.32
CA GLU A 69 -9.08 1.18 -1.06
C GLU A 69 -8.29 1.98 -2.10
N SER A 70 -8.00 3.25 -1.81
CA SER A 70 -7.19 4.10 -2.69
C SER A 70 -5.77 3.53 -2.85
N LEU A 71 -5.14 3.09 -1.76
CA LEU A 71 -3.85 2.40 -1.76
C LEU A 71 -3.90 1.12 -2.59
N ARG A 72 -4.94 0.29 -2.41
CA ARG A 72 -5.13 -0.95 -3.19
C ARG A 72 -5.20 -0.65 -4.69
N LEU A 73 -6.11 0.23 -5.10
CA LEU A 73 -6.28 0.63 -6.51
C LEU A 73 -5.00 1.23 -7.11
N HIS A 74 -4.27 2.00 -6.31
CA HIS A 74 -3.02 2.60 -6.74
C HIS A 74 -1.94 1.54 -7.03
N ILE A 75 -1.84 0.51 -6.16
CA ILE A 75 -0.95 -0.63 -6.38
C ILE A 75 -1.35 -1.37 -7.67
N GLU A 76 -2.63 -1.70 -7.85
CA GLU A 76 -3.14 -2.38 -9.06
C GLU A 76 -2.78 -1.61 -10.33
N THR A 77 -3.03 -0.29 -10.33
CA THR A 77 -2.71 0.59 -11.47
C THR A 77 -1.22 0.62 -11.78
N GLN A 78 -0.35 0.61 -10.77
CA GLN A 78 1.10 0.59 -10.98
C GLN A 78 1.57 -0.74 -11.57
N ILE A 79 1.04 -1.88 -11.09
CA ILE A 79 1.38 -3.21 -11.62
C ILE A 79 0.90 -3.36 -13.08
N ASP A 80 -0.29 -2.87 -13.39
CA ASP A 80 -0.81 -2.84 -14.77
C ASP A 80 0.08 -1.98 -15.68
N ALA A 81 0.52 -0.81 -15.20
CA ALA A 81 1.40 0.08 -15.96
C ALA A 81 2.78 -0.53 -16.22
N LEU A 82 3.29 -1.35 -15.31
CA LEU A 82 4.54 -2.11 -15.49
C LEU A 82 4.38 -3.28 -16.47
N SER A 83 3.18 -3.87 -16.52
CA SER A 83 2.85 -4.99 -17.42
C SER A 83 2.46 -4.53 -18.83
N ALA A 84 2.13 -3.26 -19.03
CA ALA A 84 1.79 -2.70 -20.33
C ALA A 84 3.02 -2.66 -21.26
N PRO A 85 2.90 -3.08 -22.54
CA PRO A 85 4.01 -2.93 -23.48
C PRO A 85 4.31 -1.44 -23.65
N GLN A 86 5.51 -1.02 -23.26
CA GLN A 86 5.95 0.34 -23.50
C GLN A 86 5.91 0.59 -25.00
N LYS A 87 4.94 1.39 -25.46
CA LYS A 87 4.98 1.96 -26.80
C LYS A 87 6.19 2.90 -26.83
N THR A 88 7.35 2.35 -27.17
CA THR A 88 8.49 3.13 -27.60
C THR A 88 8.05 3.86 -28.87
N SER A 89 7.61 5.11 -28.71
CA SER A 89 7.49 6.05 -29.81
C SER A 89 8.90 6.26 -30.36
N ALA A 90 9.26 5.48 -31.36
CA ALA A 90 10.47 5.72 -32.13
C ALA A 90 10.40 7.15 -32.71
N PRO A 91 11.47 7.95 -32.63
CA PRO A 91 11.48 9.27 -33.24
C PRO A 91 11.25 9.11 -34.74
N GLN A 92 10.23 9.79 -35.27
CA GLN A 92 10.03 9.88 -36.72
C GLN A 92 11.21 10.67 -37.30
N GLU A 93 12.23 9.97 -37.78
CA GLU A 93 13.19 10.55 -38.73
C GLU A 93 12.38 10.99 -39.96
N LYS A 94 12.25 12.30 -40.12
CA LYS A 94 11.85 12.90 -41.39
C LYS A 94 12.88 12.49 -42.43
N SER A 95 12.50 11.61 -43.35
CA SER A 95 13.23 11.47 -44.61
C SER A 95 13.08 12.77 -45.41
N GLU A 96 14.21 13.39 -45.73
CA GLU A 96 14.37 14.44 -46.73
C GLU A 96 14.05 13.95 -48.15
#